data_AF-A0AAN6YYM6-F1
#
_entry.id   AF-A0AAN6YYM6-F1
#
_cell.length_a   1.000
_cell.length_b   1.000
_cell.length_c   1.000
_cell.angle_alpha   90.00
_cell.angle_beta   90.00
_cell.angle_gamma   90.00
#
_symmetry.space_group_name_H-M   'P 1'
#
loop_
_entity.id
_entity.type
_entity.pdbx_description
1 polymer ?
#
loop_
_entity_poly.entity_id
_entity_poly.type
_entity_poly.pdbx_seq_one_letter_code
_entity_poly.pdbx_strand_id
1 'polypeptide(L)'
;MSSAKLGLRARGVLSMRVTGPARITAASFTTSQCRTGAGAYRAHLESFGGRISEQPSPSAQQMGPRRDMKDVANLALSVLLPATFVLPPFSEFPPGLKQKLKMLYTWAIYKIQETATNLAIKIASKPSIFRRALLKTNRSSDILTAKALHRTLAEALAAGDKNTIARICPRKFSAPLLTSIDARPRTRRYGWELVTYTKTAYYPTIKAQRLAPLLPTKGSPILRQVVVAISSRQRRVVYDAQGQVVPGSEKEMDVIENVAIGCIIDGHTYKQGDWRILGSVKPSTLEGHQREKRFAERSNARQQ
;
A
#
# COMPACT_ATOMS: atom_id res chain seq x y z
N MET A 1 9.38 83.85 -7.31
CA MET A 1 8.06 83.32 -6.92
C MET A 1 7.61 82.29 -7.94
N SER A 2 7.14 81.16 -7.43
CA SER A 2 6.42 80.07 -8.11
C SER A 2 7.05 79.41 -9.34
N SER A 3 7.50 78.17 -9.17
CA SER A 3 7.61 77.22 -10.27
C SER A 3 7.12 75.85 -9.80
N ALA A 4 6.24 75.29 -10.61
CA ALA A 4 5.52 74.05 -10.44
C ALA A 4 6.38 72.81 -10.78
N LYS A 5 5.98 71.62 -10.31
CA LYS A 5 5.43 70.51 -11.14
C LYS A 5 5.57 69.14 -10.48
N LEU A 6 4.57 68.31 -10.83
CA LEU A 6 4.40 66.88 -10.59
C LEU A 6 5.65 66.03 -10.87
N GLY A 7 5.77 64.92 -10.13
CA GLY A 7 6.60 63.77 -10.49
C GLY A 7 6.00 62.45 -9.97
N LEU A 8 5.55 61.61 -10.90
CA LEU A 8 5.02 60.26 -10.70
C LEU A 8 5.99 59.36 -9.90
N ARG A 9 5.42 58.52 -9.01
CA ARG A 9 6.10 57.35 -8.45
C ARG A 9 5.79 56.10 -9.28
N ALA A 10 6.77 55.60 -10.01
CA ALA A 10 6.84 54.21 -10.47
C ALA A 10 7.87 53.46 -9.61
N ARG A 11 7.43 52.46 -8.83
CA ARG A 11 8.32 51.48 -8.19
C ARG A 11 8.18 50.16 -8.94
N GLY A 12 9.07 49.94 -9.91
CA GLY A 12 9.35 48.61 -10.45
C GLY A 12 10.38 47.91 -9.55
N VAL A 13 10.00 46.79 -8.94
CA VAL A 13 10.92 45.90 -8.23
C VAL A 13 11.37 44.85 -9.23
N LEU A 14 12.64 44.96 -9.67
CA LEU A 14 13.31 43.94 -10.47
C LEU A 14 13.61 42.73 -9.57
N SER A 15 12.83 41.67 -9.75
CA SER A 15 13.08 40.34 -9.17
C SER A 15 14.17 39.63 -9.98
N MET A 16 15.43 39.72 -9.54
CA MET A 16 16.50 38.89 -10.08
C MET A 16 16.32 37.44 -9.65
N ARG A 17 15.92 36.58 -10.59
CA ARG A 17 15.96 35.12 -10.45
C ARG A 17 17.42 34.66 -10.63
N VAL A 18 18.06 34.29 -9.53
CA VAL A 18 19.29 33.48 -9.57
C VAL A 18 18.88 32.04 -9.89
N THR A 19 19.12 31.62 -11.13
CA THR A 19 19.01 30.23 -11.57
C THR A 19 20.18 29.42 -10.99
N GLY A 20 19.95 28.78 -9.85
CA GLY A 20 20.84 27.75 -9.32
C GLY A 20 20.67 26.43 -10.09
N PRO A 21 21.73 25.61 -10.23
CA PRO A 21 21.66 24.34 -10.94
C PRO A 21 20.72 23.36 -10.23
N ALA A 22 20.04 22.56 -11.05
CA ALA A 22 19.05 21.56 -10.65
C ALA A 22 19.53 20.72 -9.45
N ARG A 23 18.79 20.78 -8.34
CA ARG A 23 18.90 19.78 -7.28
C ARG A 23 18.54 18.43 -7.88
N ILE A 24 19.54 17.59 -8.09
CA ILE A 24 19.36 16.15 -8.20
C ILE A 24 18.73 15.71 -6.87
N THR A 25 17.42 15.55 -6.85
CA THR A 25 16.70 14.96 -5.72
C THR A 25 17.22 13.55 -5.55
N ALA A 26 18.04 13.33 -4.52
CA ALA A 26 18.52 12.01 -4.15
C ALA A 26 17.33 11.05 -4.11
N ALA A 27 17.47 9.92 -4.82
CA ALA A 27 16.48 8.86 -4.84
C ALA A 27 16.08 8.52 -3.41
N SER A 28 14.80 8.75 -3.09
CA SER A 28 14.32 8.68 -1.73
C SER A 28 14.17 7.23 -1.30
N PHE A 29 15.03 6.82 -0.39
CA PHE A 29 15.27 5.45 0.05
C PHE A 29 14.18 4.88 1.02
N THR A 30 12.96 5.41 1.05
CA THR A 30 11.99 5.01 2.06
C THR A 30 10.90 4.08 1.54
N THR A 31 10.67 2.98 2.25
CA THR A 31 9.47 2.13 2.18
C THR A 31 8.17 2.93 2.28
N SER A 32 8.22 4.08 2.97
CA SER A 32 7.11 4.99 3.10
C SER A 32 6.81 5.74 1.80
N GLN A 33 7.65 5.81 0.77
CA GLN A 33 7.40 6.65 -0.41
C GLN A 33 6.83 5.92 -1.62
N CYS A 34 6.99 4.60 -1.70
CA CYS A 34 6.18 3.74 -2.57
C CYS A 34 4.78 3.57 -1.95
N ARG A 35 4.02 4.66 -1.91
CA ARG A 35 2.67 4.70 -1.32
C ARG A 35 1.65 4.27 -2.35
N THR A 36 1.02 3.13 -2.13
CA THR A 36 -0.12 2.69 -2.95
C THR A 36 -1.40 3.36 -2.44
N GLY A 37 -2.05 4.18 -3.25
CA GLY A 37 -3.34 4.82 -2.94
C GLY A 37 -4.54 4.03 -3.50
N ALA A 38 -5.51 3.65 -2.65
CA ALA A 38 -6.64 2.78 -3.00
C ALA A 38 -7.42 3.13 -4.29
N GLY A 39 -7.47 4.42 -4.66
CA GLY A 39 -8.27 4.91 -5.80
C GLY A 39 -7.77 4.56 -7.21
N ALA A 40 -6.53 4.12 -7.39
CA ALA A 40 -5.98 3.81 -8.73
C ALA A 40 -6.11 2.33 -9.13
N TYR A 41 -6.62 1.45 -8.26
CA TYR A 41 -6.35 0.01 -8.36
C TYR A 41 -7.54 -0.87 -8.74
N ARG A 42 -8.76 -0.35 -8.74
CA ARG A 42 -9.95 -1.14 -9.07
C ARG A 42 -10.23 -1.22 -10.58
N ALA A 43 -9.83 -0.20 -11.35
CA ALA A 43 -9.92 -0.18 -12.82
C ALA A 43 -9.22 -1.38 -13.49
N HIS A 44 -8.16 -1.89 -12.87
CA HIS A 44 -7.35 -2.97 -13.43
C HIS A 44 -7.82 -4.36 -13.00
N LEU A 45 -8.52 -4.51 -11.87
CA LEU A 45 -9.20 -5.78 -11.53
C LEU A 45 -10.49 -5.94 -12.35
N GLU A 46 -11.12 -4.82 -12.75
CA GLU A 46 -12.38 -4.82 -13.48
C GLU A 46 -12.23 -4.77 -14.99
N SER A 47 -11.09 -4.35 -15.55
CA SER A 47 -10.81 -4.57 -16.99
C SER A 47 -10.64 -6.05 -17.34
N PHE A 48 -10.75 -6.95 -16.36
CA PHE A 48 -10.74 -8.40 -16.53
C PHE A 48 -12.13 -9.05 -16.49
N GLY A 49 -13.19 -8.28 -16.22
CA GLY A 49 -14.58 -8.69 -16.46
C GLY A 49 -15.09 -8.08 -17.75
N GLY A 50 -15.05 -8.84 -18.84
CA GLY A 50 -15.78 -8.56 -20.09
C GLY A 50 -15.33 -7.34 -20.90
N ARG A 51 -14.46 -7.54 -21.89
CA ARG A 51 -14.47 -6.72 -23.12
C ARG A 51 -14.95 -7.61 -24.26
N ILE A 52 -16.24 -7.55 -24.54
CA ILE A 52 -16.81 -7.96 -25.83
C ILE A 52 -17.12 -6.65 -26.55
N SER A 53 -16.31 -6.30 -27.54
CA SER A 53 -16.69 -5.34 -28.57
C SER A 53 -17.11 -6.14 -29.78
N GLU A 54 -18.37 -6.00 -30.18
CA GLU A 54 -18.98 -6.65 -31.34
C GLU A 54 -18.32 -6.20 -32.65
N GLN A 55 -17.79 -7.17 -33.40
CA GLN A 55 -17.81 -7.20 -34.86
C GLN A 55 -18.11 -8.65 -35.27
N PRO A 56 -19.09 -8.92 -36.14
CA PRO A 56 -19.44 -10.29 -36.51
C PRO A 56 -18.64 -10.76 -37.72
N SER A 57 -18.01 -11.94 -37.61
CA SER A 57 -17.68 -12.83 -38.74
C SER A 57 -17.41 -14.26 -38.20
N PRO A 58 -17.81 -15.31 -38.94
CA PRO A 58 -18.12 -16.61 -38.35
C PRO A 58 -16.92 -17.56 -38.27
N SER A 59 -17.07 -18.57 -37.41
CA SER A 59 -16.27 -19.82 -37.37
C SER A 59 -14.79 -19.68 -37.03
N ALA A 60 -14.51 -19.49 -35.75
CA ALA A 60 -13.36 -20.12 -35.10
C ALA A 60 -13.72 -20.41 -33.64
N GLN A 61 -13.59 -21.68 -33.23
CA GLN A 61 -13.65 -22.10 -31.85
C GLN A 61 -12.65 -21.29 -31.02
N GLN A 62 -13.09 -20.25 -30.31
CA GLN A 62 -12.25 -19.53 -29.37
C GLN A 62 -12.42 -20.13 -27.97
N MET A 63 -11.55 -21.08 -27.65
CA MET A 63 -11.10 -21.27 -26.27
C MET A 63 -10.51 -19.94 -25.79
N GLY A 64 -11.24 -19.21 -24.94
CA GLY A 64 -10.63 -18.11 -24.19
C GLY A 64 -9.43 -18.62 -23.39
N PRO A 65 -8.34 -17.84 -23.24
CA PRO A 65 -7.16 -18.31 -22.53
C PRO A 65 -7.55 -18.58 -21.07
N ARG A 66 -7.49 -19.85 -20.67
CA ARG A 66 -7.64 -20.28 -19.28
C ARG A 66 -6.43 -19.73 -18.52
N ARG A 67 -6.52 -18.47 -18.06
CA ARG A 67 -5.44 -17.81 -17.31
C ARG A 67 -5.08 -18.69 -16.12
N ASP A 68 -3.80 -18.93 -15.93
CA ASP A 68 -3.31 -19.73 -14.82
C ASP A 68 -3.80 -19.10 -13.52
N MET A 69 -4.35 -19.91 -12.62
CA MET A 69 -4.80 -19.47 -11.29
C MET A 69 -3.65 -18.80 -10.52
N LYS A 70 -2.40 -19.20 -10.80
CA LYS A 70 -1.19 -18.56 -10.27
C LYS A 70 -1.05 -17.11 -10.71
N ASP A 71 -1.40 -16.80 -11.96
CA ASP A 71 -1.34 -15.43 -12.47
C ASP A 71 -2.41 -14.54 -11.82
N VAL A 72 -3.63 -15.08 -11.66
CA VAL A 72 -4.72 -14.38 -10.96
C VAL A 72 -4.35 -14.12 -9.50
N ALA A 73 -3.77 -15.11 -8.82
CA ALA A 73 -3.27 -15.01 -7.46
C ALA A 73 -2.15 -13.97 -7.32
N ASN A 74 -1.16 -13.99 -8.21
CA ASN A 74 -0.06 -13.02 -8.22
C ASN A 74 -0.55 -11.59 -8.50
N LEU A 75 -1.53 -11.45 -9.40
CA LEU A 75 -2.18 -10.17 -9.68
C LEU A 75 -2.97 -9.69 -8.46
N ALA A 76 -3.71 -10.57 -7.78
CA ALA A 76 -4.47 -10.21 -6.60
C ALA A 76 -3.56 -9.73 -5.46
N LEU A 77 -2.40 -10.37 -5.27
CA LEU A 77 -1.38 -9.91 -4.33
C LEU A 77 -0.78 -8.54 -4.71
N SER A 78 -0.87 -8.11 -5.96
CA SER A 78 -0.35 -6.81 -6.39
C SER A 78 -1.26 -5.63 -6.05
N VAL A 79 -2.44 -5.88 -5.46
CA VAL A 79 -3.47 -4.88 -5.23
C VAL A 79 -3.93 -4.90 -3.76
N LEU A 80 -4.08 -3.70 -3.18
CA LEU A 80 -4.75 -3.53 -1.90
C LEU A 80 -6.25 -3.76 -2.09
N LEU A 81 -6.84 -4.66 -1.29
CA LEU A 81 -8.27 -4.92 -1.35
C LEU A 81 -9.09 -3.63 -1.18
N PRO A 82 -10.15 -3.44 -1.99
CA PRO A 82 -10.99 -2.26 -1.87
C PRO A 82 -11.65 -2.23 -0.48
N ALA A 83 -12.04 -1.03 -0.05
CA ALA A 83 -12.60 -0.78 1.28
C ALA A 83 -11.66 -1.14 2.45
N THR A 84 -10.34 -1.17 2.21
CA THR A 84 -9.34 -1.23 3.28
C THR A 84 -9.26 0.13 3.98
N PHE A 85 -10.05 0.29 5.04
CA PHE A 85 -10.13 1.54 5.79
C PHE A 85 -9.16 1.56 6.98
N VAL A 86 -8.15 2.43 6.92
CA VAL A 86 -7.21 2.69 8.01
C VAL A 86 -7.58 4.02 8.67
N LEU A 87 -8.00 3.98 9.93
CA LEU A 87 -8.36 5.20 10.64
C LEU A 87 -7.12 6.09 10.83
N PRO A 88 -7.17 7.38 10.45
CA PRO A 88 -6.08 8.31 10.72
C PRO A 88 -5.86 8.52 12.22
N PRO A 89 -4.71 9.07 12.63
CA PRO A 89 -4.56 9.59 13.98
C PRO A 89 -5.53 10.75 14.20
N PHE A 90 -5.98 10.96 15.44
CA PHE A 90 -6.94 12.03 15.78
C PHE A 90 -6.48 13.44 15.37
N SER A 91 -5.17 13.67 15.27
CA SER A 91 -4.57 14.93 14.78
C SER A 91 -4.84 15.19 13.29
N GLU A 92 -5.04 14.14 12.50
CA GLU A 92 -5.32 14.21 11.05
C GLU A 92 -6.82 14.10 10.74
N PHE A 93 -7.69 14.13 11.76
CA PHE A 93 -9.13 14.11 11.55
C PHE A 93 -9.60 15.40 10.87
N PRO A 94 -10.66 15.34 10.05
CA PRO A 94 -11.22 16.53 9.44
C PRO A 94 -11.69 17.55 10.50
N PRO A 95 -11.59 18.86 10.20
CA PRO A 95 -12.09 19.90 11.09
C PRO A 95 -13.62 19.78 11.21
N GLY A 96 -14.14 19.94 12.43
CA GLY A 96 -15.58 19.92 12.71
C GLY A 96 -16.14 18.58 13.21
N LEU A 97 -16.93 18.64 14.28
CA LEU A 97 -17.48 17.46 14.98
C LEU A 97 -18.31 16.55 14.07
N LYS A 98 -19.18 17.13 13.21
CA LYS A 98 -20.01 16.38 12.26
C LYS A 98 -19.17 15.52 11.31
N GLN A 99 -18.05 16.04 10.81
CA GLN A 99 -17.17 15.31 9.90
C GLN A 99 -16.40 14.21 10.63
N LYS A 100 -15.94 14.47 11.87
CA LYS A 100 -15.32 13.46 12.73
C LYS A 100 -16.28 12.29 13.00
N LEU A 101 -17.52 12.58 13.40
CA LEU A 101 -18.55 11.56 13.62
C LEU A 101 -18.86 10.78 12.35
N LYS A 102 -18.98 11.46 11.20
CA LYS A 102 -19.17 10.80 9.90
C LYS A 102 -18.03 9.85 9.56
N MET A 103 -16.77 10.22 9.84
CA MET A 103 -15.61 9.36 9.62
C MET A 103 -15.59 8.15 10.53
N LEU A 104 -15.88 8.32 11.83
CA LEU A 104 -15.99 7.22 12.78
C LEU A 104 -17.15 6.28 12.42
N TYR A 105 -18.31 6.81 12.03
CA TYR A 105 -19.44 6.03 11.55
C TYR A 105 -19.06 5.19 10.32
N THR A 106 -18.42 5.84 9.32
CA THR A 106 -17.96 5.15 8.11
C THR A 106 -16.98 4.03 8.46
N TRP A 107 -15.99 4.30 9.31
CA TRP A 107 -15.04 3.30 9.80
C TRP A 107 -15.75 2.13 10.50
N ALA A 108 -16.73 2.42 11.37
CA ALA A 108 -17.48 1.40 12.09
C ALA A 108 -18.24 0.47 11.14
N ILE A 109 -18.93 1.01 10.12
CA ILE A 109 -19.61 0.21 9.10
C ILE A 109 -18.62 -0.73 8.39
N TYR A 110 -17.45 -0.23 7.98
CA TYR A 110 -16.43 -1.07 7.33
C TYR A 110 -15.86 -2.12 8.27
N LYS A 111 -15.73 -1.82 9.56
CA LYS A 111 -15.31 -2.81 10.56
C LYS A 111 -16.35 -3.89 10.82
N ILE A 112 -17.62 -3.54 10.77
CA ILE A 112 -18.70 -4.52 10.85
C ILE A 112 -18.67 -5.43 9.61
N GLN A 113 -18.58 -4.84 8.41
CA GLN A 113 -18.44 -5.62 7.16
C GLN A 113 -17.17 -6.48 7.17
N GLU A 114 -16.07 -5.97 7.74
CA GLU A 114 -14.83 -6.72 7.98
C GLU A 114 -15.01 -7.96 8.80
N THR A 115 -15.60 -7.77 9.96
CA THR A 115 -15.85 -8.83 10.91
C THR A 115 -16.82 -9.85 10.33
N ALA A 116 -17.88 -9.39 9.67
CA ALA A 116 -18.89 -10.25 9.05
C ALA A 116 -18.30 -11.13 7.93
N THR A 117 -17.56 -10.57 6.97
CA THR A 117 -16.95 -11.37 5.89
C THR A 117 -15.93 -12.36 6.45
N ASN A 118 -15.09 -11.93 7.40
CA ASN A 118 -14.09 -12.81 7.98
C ASN A 118 -14.73 -13.95 8.79
N LEU A 119 -15.81 -13.67 9.50
CA LEU A 119 -16.59 -14.67 10.22
C LEU A 119 -17.29 -15.63 9.26
N ALA A 120 -17.91 -15.13 8.19
CA ALA A 120 -18.55 -15.96 7.17
C ALA A 120 -17.56 -16.96 6.55
N ILE A 121 -16.36 -16.50 6.17
CA ILE A 121 -15.31 -17.36 5.62
C ILE A 121 -14.80 -18.36 6.67
N LYS A 122 -14.65 -17.93 7.93
CA LYS A 122 -14.26 -18.83 9.03
C LYS A 122 -15.31 -19.91 9.27
N ILE A 123 -16.60 -19.59 9.21
CA ILE A 123 -17.71 -20.55 9.32
C ILE A 123 -17.70 -21.49 8.10
N ALA A 124 -17.55 -20.97 6.89
CA ALA A 124 -17.46 -21.76 5.67
C ALA A 124 -16.27 -22.74 5.68
N SER A 125 -15.20 -22.42 6.41
CA SER A 125 -14.04 -23.31 6.58
C SER A 125 -14.24 -24.44 7.59
N LYS A 126 -15.42 -24.58 8.21
CA LYS A 126 -15.72 -25.70 9.10
C LYS A 126 -16.14 -26.93 8.28
N PRO A 127 -15.54 -28.11 8.49
CA PRO A 127 -15.95 -29.32 7.80
C PRO A 127 -17.30 -29.87 8.32
N SER A 128 -17.67 -29.50 9.55
CA SER A 128 -18.97 -29.83 10.17
C SER A 128 -19.26 -28.78 11.26
N ILE A 129 -20.54 -28.63 11.62
CA ILE A 129 -21.05 -27.63 12.58
C ILE A 129 -20.28 -27.69 13.91
N PHE A 130 -19.99 -28.91 14.38
CA PHE A 130 -19.32 -29.18 15.66
C PHE A 130 -17.79 -29.24 15.57
N ARG A 131 -17.21 -29.18 14.37
CA ARG A 131 -15.75 -29.22 14.19
C ARG A 131 -15.16 -27.80 14.19
N ARG A 132 -13.88 -27.70 14.55
CA ARG A 132 -13.14 -26.43 14.50
C ARG A 132 -12.96 -25.99 13.04
N ALA A 133 -12.94 -24.66 12.84
CA ALA A 133 -12.63 -24.07 11.55
C ALA A 133 -11.23 -24.44 11.09
N LEU A 134 -11.06 -24.83 9.82
CA LEU A 134 -9.76 -25.13 9.23
C LEU A 134 -8.90 -23.86 9.09
N LEU A 135 -9.56 -22.73 8.82
CA LEU A 135 -8.89 -21.44 8.74
C LEU A 135 -8.41 -20.98 10.12
N LYS A 136 -7.09 -20.96 10.31
CA LYS A 136 -6.44 -20.42 11.50
C LYS A 136 -6.01 -18.97 11.29
N THR A 137 -6.75 -18.03 11.89
CA THR A 137 -6.33 -16.62 11.94
C THR A 137 -5.70 -16.33 13.30
N ASN A 138 -4.40 -16.06 13.33
CA ASN A 138 -3.71 -15.64 14.54
C ASN A 138 -3.17 -14.22 14.37
N ARG A 139 -3.73 -13.29 15.15
CA ARG A 139 -3.38 -11.86 15.07
C ARG A 139 -1.95 -11.59 15.50
N SER A 140 -1.43 -12.31 16.50
CA SER A 140 -0.06 -12.10 16.98
C SER A 140 0.95 -12.57 15.95
N SER A 141 0.71 -13.73 15.31
CA SER A 141 1.58 -14.19 14.22
C SER A 141 1.57 -13.24 13.03
N ASP A 142 0.41 -12.70 12.65
CA ASP A 142 0.32 -11.74 11.54
C ASP A 142 1.17 -10.48 11.81
N ILE A 143 1.12 -9.98 13.06
CA ILE A 143 1.94 -8.84 13.50
C ILE A 143 3.43 -9.17 13.43
N LEU A 144 3.85 -10.34 13.93
CA LEU A 144 5.25 -10.75 13.91
C LEU A 144 5.76 -10.91 12.47
N THR A 145 4.95 -11.53 11.60
CA THR A 145 5.28 -11.65 10.18
C THR A 145 5.38 -10.29 9.50
N ALA A 146 4.47 -9.35 9.79
CA ALA A 146 4.55 -8.00 9.24
C ALA A 146 5.85 -7.28 9.66
N LYS A 147 6.25 -7.39 10.94
CA LYS A 147 7.51 -6.82 11.44
C LYS A 147 8.73 -7.44 10.76
N ALA A 148 8.75 -8.76 10.64
CA ALA A 148 9.86 -9.49 10.01
C ALA A 148 10.00 -9.09 8.54
N LEU A 149 8.90 -9.14 7.78
CA LEU A 149 8.92 -8.76 6.36
C LEU A 149 9.31 -7.29 6.17
N HIS A 150 8.78 -6.38 6.99
CA HIS A 150 9.11 -4.94 6.92
C HIS A 150 10.60 -4.70 7.12
N ARG A 151 11.19 -5.33 8.14
CA ARG A 151 12.62 -5.28 8.42
C ARG A 151 13.43 -5.84 7.24
N THR A 152 13.12 -7.06 6.78
CA THR A 152 13.80 -7.69 5.65
C THR A 152 13.74 -6.83 4.39
N LEU A 153 12.60 -6.20 4.11
CA LEU A 153 12.46 -5.29 2.98
C LEU A 153 13.36 -4.07 3.10
N ALA A 154 13.38 -3.42 4.27
CA ALA A 154 14.19 -2.23 4.48
C ALA A 154 15.70 -2.52 4.42
N GLU A 155 16.14 -3.64 5.01
CA GLU A 155 17.51 -4.15 4.94
C GLU A 155 17.91 -4.50 3.50
N ALA A 156 17.07 -5.28 2.79
CA ALA A 156 17.32 -5.65 1.40
C ALA A 156 17.35 -4.43 0.48
N LEU A 157 16.48 -3.44 0.72
CA LEU A 157 16.51 -2.18 0.00
C LEU A 157 17.85 -1.49 0.24
N ALA A 158 18.37 -1.44 1.47
CA ALA A 158 19.62 -0.75 1.83
C ALA A 158 20.82 -1.41 1.15
N ALA A 159 20.90 -2.74 1.30
CA ALA A 159 21.92 -3.58 0.69
C ALA A 159 21.86 -3.58 -0.85
N GLY A 160 20.72 -3.20 -1.44
CA GLY A 160 20.51 -3.30 -2.89
C GLY A 160 20.23 -4.73 -3.36
N ASP A 161 19.78 -5.63 -2.46
CA ASP A 161 19.44 -7.01 -2.78
C ASP A 161 18.09 -7.09 -3.51
N LYS A 162 18.18 -7.03 -4.84
CA LYS A 162 17.03 -7.11 -5.73
C LYS A 162 16.29 -8.46 -5.66
N ASN A 163 17.02 -9.54 -5.38
CA ASN A 163 16.45 -10.89 -5.36
C ASN A 163 15.53 -11.07 -4.17
N THR A 164 15.97 -10.63 -2.99
CA THR A 164 15.13 -10.66 -1.79
C THR A 164 13.88 -9.80 -1.98
N ILE A 165 14.01 -8.59 -2.54
CA ILE A 165 12.86 -7.71 -2.81
C ILE A 165 11.87 -8.37 -3.78
N ALA A 166 12.34 -8.95 -4.88
CA ALA A 166 11.49 -9.62 -5.86
C ALA A 166 10.76 -10.85 -5.29
N ARG A 167 11.36 -11.53 -4.31
CA ARG A 167 10.76 -12.68 -3.63
C ARG A 167 9.65 -12.28 -2.65
N ILE A 168 9.88 -11.26 -1.82
CA ILE A 168 8.96 -10.87 -0.74
C ILE A 168 7.89 -9.87 -1.17
N CYS A 169 8.06 -9.21 -2.32
CA CYS A 169 7.13 -8.23 -2.85
C CYS A 169 6.57 -8.65 -4.22
N PRO A 170 5.26 -8.44 -4.49
CA PRO A 170 4.72 -8.55 -5.83
C PRO A 170 5.42 -7.59 -6.80
N ARG A 171 5.54 -7.99 -8.07
CA ARG A 171 6.25 -7.24 -9.14
C ARG A 171 5.87 -5.76 -9.20
N LYS A 172 4.59 -5.44 -9.03
CA LYS A 172 4.08 -4.06 -9.08
C LYS A 172 4.63 -3.17 -7.98
N PHE A 173 4.82 -3.73 -6.79
CA PHE A 173 5.37 -3.00 -5.65
C PHE A 173 6.90 -2.99 -5.66
N SER A 174 7.53 -4.09 -6.10
CA SER A 174 8.99 -4.15 -6.20
C SER A 174 9.56 -3.29 -7.32
N ALA A 175 8.88 -3.15 -8.47
CA ALA A 175 9.39 -2.39 -9.62
C ALA A 175 9.96 -1.00 -9.28
N PRO A 176 9.22 -0.08 -8.62
CA PRO A 176 9.78 1.23 -8.26
C PRO A 176 10.94 1.14 -7.27
N LEU A 177 10.95 0.14 -6.38
CA LEU A 177 12.06 -0.09 -5.45
C LEU A 177 13.32 -0.53 -6.19
N LEU A 178 13.19 -1.44 -7.15
CA LEU A 178 14.29 -1.90 -7.99
C LEU A 178 14.85 -0.75 -8.85
N THR A 179 13.98 0.04 -9.48
CA THR A 179 14.40 1.26 -10.20
C THR A 179 15.13 2.24 -9.28
N SER A 180 14.67 2.39 -8.03
CA SER A 180 15.36 3.24 -7.05
C SER A 180 16.73 2.71 -6.65
N ILE A 181 16.96 1.39 -6.73
CA ILE A 181 18.28 0.78 -6.52
C ILE A 181 19.18 1.08 -7.73
N ASP A 182 18.64 0.92 -8.95
CA ASP A 182 19.37 1.18 -10.19
C ASP A 182 19.79 2.64 -10.37
N ALA A 183 18.98 3.57 -9.86
CA ALA A 183 19.30 4.99 -9.90
C ALA A 183 20.37 5.44 -8.88
N ARG A 184 20.89 4.54 -8.04
CA ARG A 184 21.88 4.92 -7.01
C ARG A 184 23.26 5.19 -7.63
N PRO A 185 23.99 6.20 -7.15
CA PRO A 185 25.39 6.36 -7.52
C PRO A 185 26.21 5.14 -7.10
N ARG A 186 26.97 4.55 -8.04
CA ARG A 186 27.82 3.37 -7.78
C ARG A 186 28.90 3.61 -6.72
N THR A 187 29.26 4.88 -6.50
CA THR A 187 30.25 5.30 -5.49
C THR A 187 29.68 5.38 -4.08
N ARG A 188 28.38 5.11 -3.89
CA ARG A 188 27.71 5.25 -2.59
C ARG A 188 27.07 3.94 -2.15
N ARG A 189 27.19 3.66 -0.86
CA ARG A 189 26.47 2.57 -0.19
C ARG A 189 25.42 3.15 0.74
N TYR A 190 24.35 2.41 0.96
CA TYR A 190 23.21 2.87 1.75
C TYR A 190 23.02 1.94 2.95
N GLY A 191 22.93 2.52 4.14
CA GLY A 191 22.65 1.81 5.38
C GLY A 191 21.24 2.08 5.86
N TRP A 192 20.62 1.03 6.42
CA TRP A 192 19.38 1.13 7.17
C TRP A 192 19.52 0.32 8.45
N GLU A 193 19.03 0.88 9.54
CA GLU A 193 19.06 0.25 10.84
C GLU A 193 17.74 0.52 11.58
N LEU A 194 17.20 -0.54 12.17
CA LEU A 194 16.11 -0.43 13.12
C LEU A 194 16.71 -0.17 14.50
N VAL A 195 16.60 1.06 14.99
CA VAL A 195 17.15 1.44 16.30
C VAL A 195 16.27 0.84 17.41
N THR A 196 14.97 1.10 17.38
CA THR A 196 14.04 0.56 18.36
C THR A 196 12.59 0.60 17.86
N TYR A 197 11.73 -0.23 18.45
CA TYR A 197 10.27 -0.07 18.29
C TYR A 197 9.77 0.95 19.30
N THR A 198 9.00 1.92 18.83
CA THR A 198 8.48 3.02 19.66
C THR A 198 7.00 2.82 19.95
N LYS A 199 6.47 3.52 20.97
CA LYS A 199 5.03 3.51 21.33
C LYS A 199 4.46 2.09 21.53
N THR A 200 5.21 1.24 22.24
CA THR A 200 4.92 -0.18 22.46
C THR A 200 3.56 -0.46 23.13
N ALA A 201 3.02 0.51 23.87
CA ALA A 201 1.67 0.42 24.45
C ALA A 201 0.55 0.38 23.39
N TYR A 202 0.76 0.97 22.21
CA TYR A 202 -0.26 1.11 21.14
C TYR A 202 0.15 0.48 19.81
N TYR A 203 1.42 0.09 19.67
CA TYR A 203 1.98 -0.46 18.44
C TYR A 203 2.89 -1.64 18.74
N PRO A 204 2.97 -2.62 17.84
CA PRO A 204 2.24 -2.73 16.57
C PRO A 204 0.76 -3.09 16.73
N THR A 205 -0.10 -2.62 15.83
CA THR A 205 -1.54 -2.94 15.84
C THR A 205 -2.10 -3.23 14.45
N ILE A 206 -2.98 -4.22 14.35
CA ILE A 206 -3.70 -4.52 13.10
C ILE A 206 -4.77 -3.44 12.88
N LYS A 207 -4.64 -2.70 11.79
CA LYS A 207 -5.57 -1.64 11.36
C LYS A 207 -6.67 -2.17 10.45
N ALA A 208 -6.39 -3.18 9.64
CA ALA A 208 -7.39 -3.85 8.79
C ALA A 208 -6.99 -5.30 8.52
N GLN A 209 -7.96 -6.20 8.48
CA GLN A 209 -7.78 -7.61 8.15
C GLN A 209 -8.90 -8.05 7.21
N ARG A 210 -8.56 -8.41 5.98
CA ARG A 210 -9.52 -8.67 4.91
C ARG A 210 -9.30 -10.05 4.32
N LEU A 211 -10.40 -10.77 4.14
CA LEU A 211 -10.47 -12.02 3.40
C LEU A 211 -11.43 -11.82 2.23
N ALA A 212 -10.99 -12.14 1.02
CA ALA A 212 -11.80 -12.03 -0.19
C ALA A 212 -11.54 -13.22 -1.13
N PRO A 213 -12.55 -14.02 -1.52
CA PRO A 213 -12.39 -15.00 -2.58
C PRO A 213 -12.08 -14.29 -3.91
N LEU A 214 -11.17 -14.85 -4.70
CA LEU A 214 -10.75 -14.25 -5.97
C LEU A 214 -11.82 -14.40 -7.06
N LEU A 215 -12.64 -15.44 -6.97
CA LEU A 215 -13.72 -15.75 -7.89
C LEU A 215 -14.99 -16.08 -7.09
N PRO A 216 -16.19 -15.81 -7.64
CA PRO A 216 -17.46 -16.14 -7.01
C PRO A 216 -17.79 -17.64 -7.18
N THR A 217 -16.81 -18.52 -6.98
CA THR A 217 -16.96 -19.98 -7.12
C THR A 217 -16.52 -20.69 -5.85
N LYS A 218 -17.18 -21.81 -5.56
CA LYS A 218 -16.83 -22.65 -4.40
C LYS A 218 -15.40 -23.17 -4.56
N GLY A 219 -14.60 -23.06 -3.50
CA GLY A 219 -13.19 -23.49 -3.53
C GLY A 219 -12.24 -22.48 -4.20
N SER A 220 -12.73 -21.31 -4.61
CA SER A 220 -11.87 -20.24 -5.11
C SER A 220 -10.77 -19.88 -4.10
N PRO A 221 -9.51 -19.67 -4.54
CA PRO A 221 -8.47 -19.15 -3.68
C PRO A 221 -8.92 -17.85 -3.00
N ILE A 222 -8.52 -17.69 -1.75
CA ILE A 222 -8.91 -16.54 -0.92
C ILE A 222 -7.68 -15.67 -0.73
N LEU A 223 -7.76 -14.41 -1.13
CA LEU A 223 -6.77 -13.41 -0.75
C LEU A 223 -7.00 -13.01 0.71
N ARG A 224 -6.00 -13.26 1.54
CA ARG A 224 -5.91 -12.70 2.90
C ARG A 224 -4.96 -11.53 2.88
N GLN A 225 -5.44 -10.38 3.35
CA GLN A 225 -4.67 -9.16 3.49
C GLN A 225 -4.76 -8.65 4.93
N VAL A 226 -3.63 -8.21 5.48
CA VAL A 226 -3.55 -7.61 6.81
C VAL A 226 -2.76 -6.32 6.71
N VAL A 227 -3.30 -5.25 7.27
CA VAL A 227 -2.60 -3.98 7.43
C VAL A 227 -2.21 -3.82 8.88
N VAL A 228 -0.91 -3.73 9.14
CA VAL A 228 -0.34 -3.58 10.48
C VAL A 228 0.34 -2.22 10.57
N ALA A 229 -0.03 -1.42 11.56
CA ALA A 229 0.71 -0.22 11.88
C ALA A 229 1.90 -0.57 12.77
N ILE A 230 3.10 -0.15 12.36
CA ILE A 230 4.35 -0.35 13.08
C ILE A 230 4.92 1.03 13.39
N SER A 231 5.23 1.26 14.66
CA SER A 231 5.91 2.47 15.14
C SER A 231 7.36 2.10 15.47
N SER A 232 8.31 2.79 14.85
CA SER A 232 9.74 2.49 15.00
C SER A 232 10.59 3.73 14.86
N ARG A 233 11.73 3.74 15.55
CA ARG A 233 12.85 4.63 15.29
C ARG A 233 13.80 3.96 14.30
N GLN A 234 14.04 4.62 13.18
CA GLN A 234 14.86 4.10 12.09
C GLN A 234 16.02 5.05 11.84
N ARG A 235 17.21 4.49 11.62
CA ARG A 235 18.41 5.22 11.22
C ARG A 235 18.74 4.90 9.78
N ARG A 236 19.08 5.94 9.01
CA ARG A 236 19.49 5.85 7.62
C ARG A 236 20.77 6.62 7.43
N VAL A 237 21.67 6.07 6.63
CA VAL A 237 23.00 6.64 6.43
C VAL A 237 23.49 6.32 5.04
N VAL A 238 24.30 7.21 4.46
CA VAL A 238 24.95 6.98 3.18
C VAL A 238 26.45 6.94 3.42
N TYR A 239 27.10 5.91 2.90
CA TYR A 239 28.55 5.75 2.94
C TYR A 239 29.14 6.06 1.57
N ASP A 240 30.34 6.63 1.56
CA ASP A 240 31.15 6.81 0.35
C ASP A 240 31.85 5.51 -0.07
N ALA A 241 32.71 5.60 -1.09
CA ALA A 241 33.45 4.44 -1.60
C ALA A 241 34.50 3.92 -0.61
N GLN A 242 34.97 4.79 0.28
CA GLN A 242 35.94 4.52 1.34
C GLN A 242 35.26 3.99 2.62
N GLY A 243 33.93 3.87 2.62
CA GLY A 243 33.15 3.40 3.76
C GLY A 243 32.92 4.47 4.85
N GLN A 244 33.30 5.72 4.58
CA GLN A 244 33.05 6.83 5.50
C GLN A 244 31.63 7.37 5.34
N VAL A 245 31.07 7.86 6.43
CA VAL A 245 29.73 8.47 6.41
C VAL A 245 29.78 9.76 5.61
N VAL A 246 28.92 9.89 4.60
CA VAL A 246 28.77 11.13 3.85
C VAL A 246 28.23 12.21 4.81
N PRO A 247 28.91 13.36 4.96
CA PRO A 247 28.49 14.40 5.89
C PRO A 247 27.03 14.83 5.68
N GLY A 248 26.25 14.88 6.75
CA GLY A 248 24.83 15.26 6.71
C GLY A 248 23.88 14.22 6.11
N SER A 249 24.37 13.03 5.74
CA SER A 249 23.52 11.95 5.20
C SER A 249 22.82 11.14 6.28
N GLU A 250 23.38 11.11 7.48
CA GLU A 250 22.85 10.35 8.61
C GLU A 250 21.57 11.01 9.13
N LYS A 251 20.50 10.22 9.21
CA LYS A 251 19.21 10.67 9.71
C LYS A 251 18.53 9.59 10.50
N GLU A 252 18.28 9.89 11.76
CA GLU A 252 17.40 9.13 12.62
C GLU A 252 15.99 9.74 12.61
N MET A 253 14.97 8.90 12.52
CA MET A 253 13.58 9.33 12.42
C MET A 253 12.63 8.38 13.12
N ASP A 254 11.69 8.95 13.86
CA ASP A 254 10.54 8.24 14.39
C ASP A 254 9.44 8.17 13.31
N VAL A 255 9.05 6.96 12.92
CA VAL A 255 8.11 6.70 11.83
C VAL A 255 7.01 5.75 12.28
N ILE A 256 5.77 6.05 11.86
CA ILE A 256 4.63 5.14 11.93
C ILE A 256 4.27 4.75 10.49
N GLU A 257 4.41 3.46 10.17
CA GLU A 257 4.12 2.93 8.84
C GLU A 257 2.98 1.91 8.93
N ASN A 258 1.96 2.04 8.07
CA ASN A 258 0.95 0.99 7.92
C ASN A 258 1.40 0.05 6.81
N VAL A 259 1.94 -1.11 7.18
CA VAL A 259 2.43 -2.12 6.24
C VAL A 259 1.30 -3.07 5.89
N ALA A 260 0.97 -3.17 4.60
CA ALA A 260 0.06 -4.17 4.07
C ALA A 260 0.83 -5.42 3.67
N ILE A 261 0.48 -6.54 4.29
CA ILE A 261 0.93 -7.87 3.90
C ILE A 261 -0.25 -8.68 3.36
N GLY A 262 0.03 -9.62 2.47
CA GLY A 262 -0.98 -10.51 1.92
C GLY A 262 -0.43 -11.89 1.61
N CYS A 263 -1.31 -12.88 1.66
CA CYS A 263 -1.04 -14.25 1.27
C CYS A 263 -2.28 -14.84 0.59
N ILE A 264 -2.08 -15.88 -0.21
CA ILE A 264 -3.18 -16.64 -0.80
C ILE A 264 -3.47 -17.84 0.08
N ILE A 265 -4.75 -18.10 0.30
CA ILE A 265 -5.25 -19.26 1.01
C ILE A 265 -5.93 -20.16 -0.02
N ASP A 266 -5.59 -21.44 0.03
CA ASP A 266 -6.24 -22.44 -0.79
C ASP A 266 -7.72 -22.57 -0.39
N GLY A 267 -8.63 -22.44 -1.35
CA GLY A 267 -10.07 -22.39 -1.08
C GLY A 267 -10.69 -23.72 -0.66
N HIS A 268 -9.99 -24.84 -0.83
CA HIS A 268 -10.47 -26.18 -0.47
C HIS A 268 -9.89 -26.65 0.87
N THR A 269 -8.58 -26.50 1.05
CA THR A 269 -7.83 -26.97 2.22
C THR A 269 -7.69 -25.91 3.31
N TYR A 270 -7.96 -24.64 3.00
CA TYR A 270 -7.72 -23.49 3.86
C TYR A 270 -6.26 -23.36 4.34
N LYS A 271 -5.33 -24.00 3.64
CA LYS A 271 -3.89 -23.85 3.89
C LYS A 271 -3.44 -22.48 3.41
N GLN A 272 -2.67 -21.82 4.26
CA GLN A 272 -2.13 -20.52 3.99
C GLN A 272 -0.79 -20.62 3.25
N GLY A 273 -0.65 -19.88 2.16
CA GLY A 273 0.63 -19.70 1.47
C GLY A 273 1.53 -18.65 2.13
N ASP A 274 2.62 -18.35 1.44
CA ASP A 274 3.63 -17.40 1.90
C ASP A 274 3.11 -15.96 1.93
N TRP A 275 3.52 -15.25 2.97
CA TRP A 275 3.24 -13.83 3.11
C TRP A 275 4.16 -12.99 2.23
N ARG A 276 3.57 -11.99 1.58
CA ARG A 276 4.28 -10.97 0.78
C ARG A 276 3.87 -9.57 1.23
N ILE A 277 4.75 -8.60 1.07
CA ILE A 277 4.44 -7.18 1.28
C ILE A 277 3.74 -6.64 0.05
N LEU A 278 2.50 -6.19 0.20
CA LEU A 278 1.74 -5.56 -0.86
C LEU A 278 2.08 -4.07 -0.99
N GLY A 279 2.45 -3.43 0.13
CA GLY A 279 2.97 -2.07 0.16
C GLY A 279 2.69 -1.32 1.46
N SER A 280 2.85 0.00 1.40
CA SER A 280 2.56 0.92 2.51
C SER A 280 1.22 1.61 2.29
N VAL A 281 0.36 1.65 3.31
CA VAL A 281 -1.01 2.19 3.26
C VAL A 281 -1.07 3.54 3.96
N LYS A 282 -1.59 4.55 3.26
CA LYS A 282 -1.90 5.84 3.89
C LYS A 282 -3.16 5.72 4.75
N PRO A 283 -3.25 6.50 5.85
CA PRO A 283 -4.52 6.71 6.51
C PRO A 283 -5.63 7.10 5.53
N SER A 284 -6.82 6.55 5.75
CA SER A 284 -7.99 6.82 4.90
C SER A 284 -8.53 8.22 5.18
N THR A 285 -8.89 8.92 4.10
CA THR A 285 -9.62 10.19 4.18
C THR A 285 -11.06 9.97 3.73
N LEU A 286 -11.99 10.78 4.26
CA LEU A 286 -13.40 10.73 3.83
C LEU A 286 -13.55 10.92 2.32
N GLU A 287 -12.79 11.85 1.75
CA GLU A 287 -12.82 12.14 0.32
C GLU A 287 -12.25 11.00 -0.51
N GLY A 288 -11.06 10.48 -0.13
CA GLY A 288 -10.45 9.34 -0.80
C GLY A 288 -11.36 8.12 -0.78
N HIS A 289 -12.06 7.92 0.34
CA HIS A 289 -13.03 6.87 0.50
C HIS A 289 -14.28 7.04 -0.40
N GLN A 290 -14.85 8.25 -0.46
CA GLN A 290 -15.98 8.52 -1.36
C GLN A 290 -15.62 8.34 -2.83
N ARG A 291 -14.39 8.73 -3.23
CA ARG A 291 -13.87 8.50 -4.58
C ARG A 291 -13.80 7.01 -4.90
N GLU A 292 -13.29 6.20 -3.97
CA GLU A 292 -13.23 4.74 -4.11
C GLU A 292 -14.63 4.12 -4.24
N LYS A 293 -15.59 4.56 -3.41
CA LYS A 293 -16.98 4.08 -3.47
C LYS A 293 -17.63 4.39 -4.81
N ARG A 294 -17.52 5.63 -5.29
CA ARG A 294 -18.05 6.03 -6.61
C ARG A 294 -17.43 5.23 -7.74
N PHE A 295 -16.13 4.93 -7.64
CA PHE A 295 -15.44 4.10 -8.62
C PHE A 295 -16.00 2.66 -8.61
N ALA A 296 -16.24 2.09 -7.44
CA ALA A 296 -16.83 0.77 -7.28
C ALA A 296 -18.29 0.69 -7.79
N GLU A 297 -19.07 1.74 -7.60
CA GLU A 297 -20.45 1.82 -8.10
C GLU A 297 -20.48 1.89 -9.63
N ARG A 298 -19.63 2.73 -10.24
CA ARG A 298 -19.55 2.88 -11.71
C ARG A 298 -19.12 1.62 -12.43
N SER A 299 -18.26 0.84 -11.81
CA SER A 299 -17.76 -0.40 -12.39
C SER A 299 -18.76 -1.52 -12.31
N ASN A 300 -19.43 -1.66 -11.17
CA ASN A 300 -20.56 -2.58 -11.05
C ASN A 300 -21.67 -2.25 -12.07
N ALA A 301 -21.95 -0.96 -12.28
CA ALA A 301 -22.95 -0.51 -13.27
C ALA A 301 -22.54 -0.75 -14.74
N ARG A 302 -21.25 -0.96 -15.03
CA ARG A 302 -20.77 -1.32 -16.38
C ARG A 302 -20.77 -2.82 -16.65
N GLN A 303 -20.99 -3.64 -15.62
CA GLN A 303 -21.02 -5.10 -15.71
C GLN A 303 -22.45 -5.65 -15.80
N GLN A 304 -23.46 -4.81 -15.59
CA GLN A 304 -24.87 -5.08 -15.84
C GLN A 304 -25.25 -4.57 -17.22
#